data_AF-A0A914DLT1-F1
#
_entry.id   AF-A0A914DLT1-F1
#
_cell.length_a   1.000
_cell.length_b   1.000
_cell.length_c   1.000
_cell.angle_alpha   90.00
_cell.angle_beta   90.00
_cell.angle_gamma   90.00
#
_symmetry.space_group_name_H-M   'P 1'
#
loop_
_entity.id
_entity.type
_entity.pdbx_description
1 polymer ?
#
loop_
_entity_poly.entity_id
_entity_poly.type
_entity_poly.pdbx_seq_one_letter_code
_entity_poly.pdbx_strand_id
1 'polypeptide(L)' 'STCTDTGEPFQIQYGSGSMSGKVVDDVVCFGPTPSKGWCTDKTQGFACATEEPGLSFVAAKFDGILGMGWDTISVDK' A
#
# COMPACT_ATOMS: atom_id res chain seq x y z
N SER A 1 11.72 1.25 -15.70
CA SER A 1 10.68 1.15 -14.65
C SER A 1 11.14 0.14 -13.62
N THR A 2 10.74 0.33 -12.36
CA THR A 2 11.00 -0.61 -11.25
C THR A 2 9.74 -1.37 -10.82
N CYS A 3 8.56 -0.81 -11.13
CA CYS A 3 7.25 -1.43 -10.94
C CYS A 3 7.07 -2.76 -11.69
N THR A 4 6.60 -3.77 -10.97
CA THR A 4 6.20 -5.09 -11.48
C THR A 4 4.80 -5.45 -10.96
N ASP A 5 3.86 -5.72 -11.85
CA ASP A 5 2.51 -6.17 -11.47
C ASP A 5 2.56 -7.67 -11.13
N THR A 6 2.15 -8.03 -9.92
CA THR A 6 2.08 -9.44 -9.48
C THR A 6 0.79 -10.12 -9.98
N GLY A 7 -0.23 -9.33 -10.32
CA GLY A 7 -1.55 -9.79 -10.71
C GLY A 7 -2.42 -10.29 -9.54
N GLU A 8 -1.91 -10.27 -8.31
CA GLU A 8 -2.62 -10.78 -7.15
C GLU A 8 -3.70 -9.78 -6.67
N PRO A 9 -4.97 -10.22 -6.54
CA PRO A 9 -6.04 -9.34 -6.08
C PRO A 9 -5.92 -9.08 -4.58
N PHE A 10 -6.08 -7.82 -4.19
CA PHE A 10 -6.01 -7.39 -2.80
C PHE A 10 -7.34 -6.84 -2.31
N GLN A 11 -7.72 -7.16 -1.07
CA GLN A 11 -8.90 -6.58 -0.44
C GLN A 11 -8.69 -6.39 1.07
N ILE A 12 -8.89 -5.15 1.55
CA ILE A 12 -8.92 -4.82 2.97
C ILE A 12 -10.30 -4.30 3.36
N GLN A 13 -10.81 -4.81 4.48
CA GLN A 13 -12.00 -4.30 5.14
C GLN A 13 -11.57 -3.44 6.35
N TYR A 14 -11.98 -2.17 6.34
CA TYR A 14 -11.89 -1.27 7.49
C TYR A 14 -13.27 -1.19 8.17
N GLY A 15 -13.32 -0.79 9.45
CA GLY A 15 -14.58 -0.77 10.20
C GLY A 15 -15.71 0.04 9.54
N SER A 16 -15.38 1.11 8.82
CA SER A 16 -16.36 2.01 8.15
C SER A 16 -16.18 2.12 6.63
N GLY A 17 -15.38 1.25 6.00
CA GLY A 17 -15.13 1.28 4.56
C GLY A 17 -14.33 0.07 4.09
N SER A 18 -14.13 -0.06 2.78
CA SER A 18 -13.32 -1.15 2.22
C SER A 18 -12.45 -0.63 1.10
N MET A 19 -11.36 -1.33 0.82
CA MET A 19 -10.50 -1.07 -0.32
C MET A 19 -10.25 -2.37 -1.06
N SER A 20 -10.28 -2.31 -2.39
CA SER A 20 -9.83 -3.38 -3.27
C SER A 20 -8.86 -2.87 -4.32
N GLY A 21 -7.95 -3.74 -4.73
CA GLY A 21 -6.86 -3.37 -5.62
C GLY A 21 -6.06 -4.58 -6.08
N LYS A 22 -4.81 -4.34 -6.44
CA LYS A 22 -3.85 -5.37 -6.82
C LYS A 22 -2.53 -5.18 -6.11
N VAL A 23 -1.83 -6.26 -5.83
CA VAL A 23 -0.47 -6.21 -5.31
C VAL A 23 0.50 -5.91 -6.45
N VAL A 24 1.39 -4.95 -6.22
CA VAL A 24 2.49 -4.64 -7.13
C VAL A 24 3.79 -4.57 -6.33
N ASP A 25 4.89 -4.93 -6.98
CA ASP A 25 6.24 -4.81 -6.43
C ASP A 25 6.90 -3.56 -7.00
N ASP A 26 7.45 -2.71 -6.14
CA ASP A 26 8.28 -1.58 -6.56
C ASP A 26 9.26 -1.17 -5.44
N VAL A 27 10.10 -0.19 -5.73
CA VAL A 27 10.93 0.50 -4.74
C VAL A 27 10.08 1.54 -4.02
N VAL A 28 9.86 1.35 -2.72
CA VAL A 28 9.15 2.32 -1.86
C VAL A 28 10.18 3.11 -1.07
N CYS A 29 10.18 4.44 -1.24
CA CYS A 29 11.07 5.34 -0.50
C CYS A 29 10.27 6.22 0.47
N PHE A 30 10.73 6.34 1.72
CA PHE A 30 10.13 7.20 2.74
C PHE A 30 11.20 7.96 3.53
N GLY A 31 10.87 9.16 4.00
CA GLY A 31 11.79 10.03 4.74
C GLY A 31 11.75 11.49 4.28
N PRO A 32 12.59 12.36 4.88
CA PRO A 32 12.49 13.81 4.70
C PRO A 32 12.83 14.28 3.28
N THR A 33 13.71 13.57 2.57
CA THR A 33 13.99 13.80 1.14
C THR A 33 14.42 12.49 0.48
N PRO A 34 14.28 12.34 -0.86
CA PRO A 34 14.75 11.15 -1.57
C PRO A 34 16.24 10.85 -1.35
N SER A 35 17.06 11.88 -1.14
CA SER A 35 18.51 11.75 -0.89
C SER A 35 18.88 11.52 0.58
N LYS A 36 17.92 11.62 1.50
CA LYS A 36 18.11 11.44 2.96
C LYS A 36 17.06 10.48 3.57
N GLY A 37 16.40 9.70 2.72
CA GLY A 37 15.37 8.75 3.11
C GLY A 37 15.88 7.32 3.07
N TRP A 38 14.96 6.41 3.36
CA TRP A 38 15.17 4.97 3.24
C TRP A 38 14.33 4.46 2.09
N CYS A 39 14.90 3.56 1.29
CA CYS A 39 14.20 2.89 0.21
C CYS A 39 14.24 1.39 0.46
N THR A 40 13.16 0.71 0.11
CA THR A 40 13.10 -0.75 0.08
C THR A 40 13.87 -1.30 -1.11
N ASP A 41 13.95 -2.62 -1.21
CA ASP A 41 14.31 -3.27 -2.46
C ASP A 41 13.16 -3.20 -3.48
N LYS A 42 13.38 -3.75 -4.67
CA LYS A 42 12.40 -3.77 -5.78
C LYS A 42 11.27 -4.78 -5.58
N THR A 43 11.35 -5.59 -4.53
CA THR A 43 10.43 -6.71 -4.24
C THR A 43 9.54 -6.39 -3.05
N GLN A 44 9.47 -5.11 -2.66
CA GLN A 44 8.48 -4.67 -1.68
C GLN A 44 7.11 -4.69 -2.33
N GLY A 45 6.31 -5.68 -1.96
CA GLY A 45 4.90 -5.74 -2.30
C GLY A 45 4.10 -4.64 -1.58
N PHE A 46 3.23 -3.96 -2.31
CA PHE A 46 2.21 -3.07 -1.75
C PHE A 46 0.96 -3.11 -2.62
N ALA A 47 -0.19 -2.81 -2.00
CA ALA A 47 -1.46 -2.80 -2.69
C ALA A 47 -1.69 -1.45 -3.39
N CYS A 48 -1.92 -1.51 -4.70
CA CYS A 48 -2.43 -0.41 -5.50
C CYS A 48 -3.95 -0.43 -5.47
N ALA A 49 -4.56 0.51 -4.75
CA ALA A 49 -6.01 0.62 -4.63
C ALA A 49 -6.64 1.05 -5.95
N THR A 50 -7.60 0.27 -6.45
CA THR A 50 -8.40 0.64 -7.63
C THR A 50 -9.80 1.11 -7.26
N GLU A 51 -10.32 0.64 -6.13
CA GLU A 51 -11.63 1.01 -5.61
C GLU A 51 -11.56 1.21 -4.09
N GLU A 52 -12.01 2.36 -3.61
CA GLU A 52 -12.05 2.73 -2.20
C GLU A 52 -13.44 3.23 -1.77
N PRO A 53 -14.45 2.34 -1.74
CA PRO A 53 -15.79 2.71 -1.29
C PRO A 53 -15.80 3.00 0.22
N GLY A 54 -16.19 4.23 0.56
CA GLY A 54 -16.45 4.65 1.95
C GLY A 54 -16.22 6.14 2.16
N LEU A 55 -17.05 6.75 3.02
CA LEU A 55 -16.89 8.17 3.40
C LEU A 55 -15.56 8.46 4.13
N SER A 56 -14.93 7.43 4.69
CA SER A 56 -13.67 7.53 5.40
C SER A 56 -12.50 7.99 4.51
N PHE A 57 -12.46 7.57 3.24
CA PHE A 57 -11.39 7.93 2.31
C PHE A 57 -11.63 9.30 1.64
N VAL A 58 -12.90 9.71 1.48
CA VAL A 58 -13.24 11.05 0.96
C VAL A 58 -12.88 12.16 1.96
N ALA A 59 -12.98 11.87 3.25
CA ALA A 59 -12.63 12.82 4.31
C ALA A 59 -11.16 12.71 4.76
N ALA A 60 -10.41 11.72 4.26
CA ALA A 60 -9.02 11.52 4.62
C ALA A 60 -8.14 12.64 4.03
N LYS A 61 -7.19 13.12 4.82
CA LYS A 61 -6.14 14.05 4.36
C LYS A 61 -4.87 13.33 3.87
N PHE A 62 -4.93 12.00 3.77
CA PHE A 62 -3.82 11.14 3.40
C PHE A 62 -4.22 10.32 2.17
N ASP A 63 -3.23 10.03 1.32
CA ASP A 63 -3.44 9.28 0.07
C ASP A 63 -3.30 7.76 0.26
N GLY A 64 -2.74 7.31 1.38
CA GLY A 64 -2.53 5.89 1.65
C GLY A 64 -1.99 5.62 3.05
N ILE A 65 -1.71 4.34 3.33
CA ILE A 65 -1.27 3.84 4.64
C ILE A 65 0.01 3.02 4.47
N LEU A 66 1.02 3.32 5.28
CA LEU A 66 2.21 2.50 5.44
C LEU A 66 2.10 1.69 6.74
N GLY A 67 1.88 0.39 6.64
CA GLY A 67 1.81 -0.50 7.80
C GLY A 67 3.19 -0.70 8.44
N MET A 68 3.29 -0.51 9.75
CA MET A 68 4.50 -0.79 10.55
C MET A 68 4.29 -1.93 11.56
N GLY A 69 3.25 -2.74 11.34
CA GLY A 69 2.94 -3.92 12.15
C GLY A 69 3.78 -5.14 11.75
N TRP A 70 3.65 -6.21 12.51
CA TRP A 70 4.28 -7.50 12.20
C TRP A 70 3.60 -8.18 11.01
N ASP A 71 4.36 -9.01 10.30
CA ASP A 71 3.90 -9.84 9.16
C ASP A 71 2.68 -10.72 9.49
N THR A 72 2.52 -11.14 10.74
CA THR A 72 1.38 -11.94 11.22
C THR A 72 0.00 -11.31 10.95
N ILE A 73 -0.07 -10.00 10.73
CA ILE A 73 -1.31 -9.27 10.43
C ILE A 73 -1.31 -8.68 9.01
N SER A 74 -0.32 -9.04 8.19
CA SER A 74 -0.31 -8.70 6.77
C SER A 74 -1.33 -9.57 6.04
N VAL A 75 -2.06 -8.98 5.10
CA VAL A 75 -3.04 -9.69 4.26
C VAL A 75 -2.32 -10.59 3.25
N ASP A 76 -1.21 -10.11 2.68
CA ASP A 76 -0.34 -10.89 1.80
C ASP A 76 0.99 -11.19 2.50
N LYS A 77 1.52 -12.39 2.24
CA LYS A 77 2.82 -12.86 2.72
C LYS A 77 3.80 -12.98 1.57
#